data_AF-A0A423SQF4-F1
#
_entry.id   AF-A0A423SQF4-F1
#
_cell.length_a   1.000
_cell.length_b   1.000
_cell.length_c   1.000
_cell.angle_alpha   90.00
_cell.angle_beta   90.00
_cell.angle_gamma   90.00
#
_symmetry.space_group_name_H-M   'P 1'
#
loop_
_entity.id
_entity.type
_entity.pdbx_description
1 polymer ?
#
loop_
_entity_poly.entity_id
_entity_poly.type
_entity_poly.pdbx_seq_one_letter_code
_entity_poly.pdbx_strand_id
1 'polypeptide(L)'
;MAASPMSFTVRLQNALSEPQLHIRCEEVGRILNESTSKDASFVLRTVVESVFGVNGQMGWGLRTITHSAMSREFDQLRLFLGPSGPLLSLTYRLANDPFLMFEFPVIWLPVKSRADIEEGTPGMFYVNKVQNPGPGKAPTNILLNAFEFYIFHFTHFLISGGSQRWSLSWTTAGDALYPSLLEDYLQTFLPCDSSIPPGPPSPPVSPRGVLSPVSPRSSGPGNANLYLTTLVSPIACRTVRTPGPHGYPGLEGSGAHASSPLHASHNPHPQLNIWTSQVLVQVLFEMWVNQCLPPSKSPGRSPPSSSSAPHNNQSTALHVCSVFSDHTPLEYRPNWHTNGFEVFVPSSDHVRVVRMLIKHLHFFTNSAKSAQPSPLDDLRKNVWTMYRKSLFQFLHHTFNHWPLDSSFRLVLETWLSYIQPWRYTDYSPISR
;
A
#
# COMPACT_ATOMS: atom_id res chain seq x y z
N MET A 1 -20.52 15.44 45.02
CA MET A 1 -20.55 14.12 44.34
C MET A 1 -19.46 14.14 43.29
N ALA A 2 -18.31 13.51 43.55
CA ALA A 2 -17.28 13.33 42.53
C ALA A 2 -17.79 12.27 41.55
N ALA A 3 -18.00 12.64 40.29
CA ALA A 3 -18.35 11.68 39.25
C ALA A 3 -17.24 10.62 39.17
N SER A 4 -17.59 9.34 39.24
CA SER A 4 -16.64 8.26 38.99
C SER A 4 -15.95 8.50 37.64
N PRO A 5 -14.62 8.35 37.54
CA PRO A 5 -13.92 8.57 36.28
C PRO A 5 -14.51 7.63 35.22
N MET A 6 -14.99 8.21 34.11
CA MET A 6 -15.53 7.43 33.00
C MET A 6 -14.47 6.42 32.52
N SER A 7 -14.89 5.18 32.27
CA SER A 7 -14.02 4.16 31.69
C SER A 7 -13.39 4.65 30.39
N PHE A 8 -12.13 4.30 30.14
CA PHE A 8 -11.38 4.70 28.96
C PHE A 8 -12.09 4.34 27.65
N THR A 9 -12.72 3.15 27.59
CA THR A 9 -13.52 2.72 26.43
C THR A 9 -14.75 3.61 26.21
N VAL A 10 -15.41 4.06 27.28
CA VAL A 10 -16.56 4.97 27.21
C VAL A 10 -16.13 6.34 26.72
N ARG A 11 -14.97 6.83 27.18
CA ARG A 11 -14.37 8.08 26.68
C ARG A 11 -14.09 8.00 25.17
N LEU A 12 -13.48 6.91 24.71
CA LEU A 12 -13.23 6.71 23.28
C LEU A 12 -14.53 6.66 22.48
N GLN A 13 -15.53 5.92 22.94
CA GLN A 13 -16.81 5.82 22.24
C GLN A 13 -17.52 7.19 22.14
N ASN A 14 -17.51 7.97 23.23
CA ASN A 14 -18.08 9.32 23.24
C ASN A 14 -17.33 10.27 22.30
N ALA A 15 -16.00 10.16 22.25
CA ALA A 15 -15.20 10.94 21.31
C ALA A 15 -15.49 10.56 19.86
N LEU A 16 -15.64 9.26 19.56
CA LEU A 16 -15.96 8.77 18.21
C LEU A 16 -17.38 9.12 17.75
N SER A 17 -18.33 9.24 18.67
CA SER A 17 -19.72 9.60 18.36
C SER A 17 -19.96 11.11 18.22
N GLU A 18 -18.95 11.93 18.46
CA GLU A 18 -19.02 13.39 18.36
C GLU A 18 -19.44 13.83 16.94
N PRO A 19 -20.60 14.50 16.74
CA PRO A 19 -21.09 14.90 15.42
C PRO A 19 -20.18 15.90 14.72
N GLN A 20 -19.55 16.83 15.46
CA GLN A 20 -18.65 17.80 14.85
C GLN A 20 -17.28 17.19 14.59
N LEU A 21 -16.96 16.98 13.31
CA LEU A 21 -15.75 16.26 12.90
C LEU A 21 -14.44 16.88 13.41
N HIS A 22 -14.35 18.20 13.50
CA HIS A 22 -13.17 18.87 14.06
C HIS A 22 -13.00 18.58 15.56
N ILE A 23 -14.09 18.58 16.35
CA ILE A 23 -14.06 18.23 17.79
C ILE A 23 -13.74 16.75 17.94
N ARG A 24 -14.33 15.90 17.10
CA ARG A 24 -14.02 14.46 17.03
C ARG A 24 -12.52 14.23 16.84
N CYS A 25 -11.89 14.92 15.89
CA CYS A 25 -10.45 14.80 15.65
C CYS A 25 -9.62 15.21 16.87
N GLU A 26 -9.99 16.29 17.55
CA GLU A 26 -9.29 16.80 18.73
C GLU A 26 -9.40 15.84 19.92
N GLU A 27 -10.61 15.40 20.27
CA GLU A 27 -10.83 14.49 21.40
C GLU A 27 -10.23 13.11 21.15
N VAL A 28 -10.41 12.55 19.95
CA VAL A 28 -9.76 11.28 19.59
C VAL A 28 -8.24 11.46 19.58
N GLY A 29 -7.73 12.58 19.05
CA GLY A 29 -6.31 12.93 19.08
C GLY A 29 -5.72 12.95 20.50
N ARG A 30 -6.46 13.53 21.45
CA ARG A 30 -6.09 13.53 22.87
C ARG A 30 -6.05 12.13 23.46
N ILE A 31 -7.05 11.29 23.16
CA ILE A 31 -7.11 9.89 23.62
C ILE A 31 -5.97 9.05 23.04
N LEU A 32 -5.61 9.26 21.77
CA LEU A 32 -4.46 8.59 21.12
C LEU A 32 -3.14 8.92 21.84
N ASN A 33 -2.97 10.17 22.27
CA ASN A 33 -1.78 10.62 23.00
C ASN A 33 -1.75 10.11 24.46
N GLU A 34 -2.90 10.01 25.12
CA GLU A 34 -3.03 9.47 26.48
C GLU A 34 -2.96 7.93 26.54
N SER A 35 -3.09 7.24 25.38
CA SER A 35 -3.15 5.78 25.33
C SER A 35 -1.86 5.12 25.82
N THR A 36 -2.02 4.16 26.74
CA THR A 36 -0.91 3.33 27.24
C THR A 36 -0.65 2.15 26.31
N SER A 37 0.51 1.50 26.43
CA SER A 37 0.84 0.31 25.62
C SER A 37 -0.19 -0.83 25.72
N LYS A 38 -0.96 -0.91 26.82
CA LYS A 38 -1.99 -1.94 27.01
C LYS A 38 -3.24 -1.71 26.14
N ASP A 39 -3.66 -0.46 26.03
CA ASP A 39 -4.92 -0.09 25.35
C ASP A 39 -4.67 0.43 23.93
N ALA A 40 -3.45 0.85 23.63
CA ALA A 40 -3.06 1.46 22.36
C ALA A 40 -3.43 0.62 21.13
N SER A 41 -3.30 -0.72 21.20
CA SER A 41 -3.68 -1.61 20.11
C SER A 41 -5.19 -1.61 19.84
N PHE A 42 -6.00 -1.62 20.91
CA PHE A 42 -7.45 -1.51 20.84
C PHE A 42 -7.88 -0.14 20.31
N VAL A 43 -7.26 0.94 20.80
CA VAL A 43 -7.54 2.32 20.34
C VAL A 43 -7.22 2.45 18.86
N LEU A 44 -6.02 2.03 18.44
CA LEU A 44 -5.61 2.14 17.03
C LEU A 44 -6.59 1.41 16.12
N ARG A 45 -6.92 0.16 16.42
CA ARG A 45 -7.87 -0.64 15.63
C ARG A 45 -9.21 0.08 15.52
N THR A 46 -9.78 0.47 16.66
CA THR A 46 -11.11 1.10 16.73
C THR A 46 -11.16 2.42 15.95
N VAL A 47 -10.13 3.26 16.08
CA VAL A 47 -10.08 4.55 15.38
C VAL A 47 -9.89 4.35 13.88
N VAL A 48 -8.99 3.47 13.44
CA VAL A 48 -8.77 3.19 12.01
C VAL A 48 -10.04 2.64 11.35
N GLU A 49 -10.71 1.68 11.98
CA GLU A 49 -11.96 1.12 11.49
C GLU A 49 -13.09 2.16 11.43
N SER A 50 -13.16 3.07 12.41
CA SER A 50 -14.12 4.19 12.42
C SER A 50 -13.84 5.20 11.31
N VAL A 51 -12.59 5.60 11.11
CA VAL A 51 -12.18 6.56 10.07
C VAL A 51 -12.55 6.04 8.69
N PHE A 52 -12.17 4.81 8.37
CA PHE A 52 -12.35 4.23 7.04
C PHE A 52 -13.72 3.56 6.82
N GLY A 53 -14.56 3.43 7.86
CA GLY A 53 -15.91 2.89 7.73
C GLY A 53 -15.93 1.39 7.42
N VAL A 54 -15.25 0.60 8.25
CA VAL A 54 -15.22 -0.86 8.14
C VAL A 54 -16.59 -1.47 8.52
N ASN A 55 -16.94 -2.63 7.94
CA ASN A 55 -18.16 -3.40 8.24
C ASN A 55 -19.48 -2.66 7.96
N GLY A 56 -19.53 -1.87 6.89
CA GLY A 56 -20.74 -1.16 6.46
C GLY A 56 -21.06 0.09 7.29
N GLN A 57 -20.14 0.54 8.14
CA GLN A 57 -20.26 1.79 8.87
C GLN A 57 -19.99 3.00 7.96
N MET A 58 -20.69 4.11 8.23
CA MET A 58 -20.45 5.38 7.56
C MET A 58 -19.19 6.00 8.18
N GLY A 59 -18.04 5.85 7.49
CA GLY A 59 -16.76 6.38 7.94
C GLY A 59 -16.73 7.91 8.04
N TRP A 60 -15.55 8.50 8.22
CA TRP A 60 -15.42 9.95 8.50
C TRP A 60 -15.55 10.86 7.26
N GLY A 61 -16.17 10.39 6.18
CA GLY A 61 -16.45 11.23 5.01
C GLY A 61 -15.22 11.58 4.17
N LEU A 62 -14.14 10.78 4.21
CA LEU A 62 -12.90 11.04 3.43
C LEU A 62 -13.14 11.19 1.91
N ARG A 63 -14.28 10.70 1.41
CA ARG A 63 -14.69 10.82 0.00
C ARG A 63 -15.42 12.12 -0.34
N THR A 64 -16.03 12.76 0.66
CA THR A 64 -16.96 13.87 0.45
C THR A 64 -16.38 15.21 0.87
N ILE A 65 -15.35 15.20 1.72
CA ILE A 65 -14.75 16.41 2.25
C ILE A 65 -13.84 17.05 1.21
N THR A 66 -14.17 18.29 0.84
CA THR A 66 -13.35 19.16 0.00
C THR A 66 -12.95 20.41 0.77
N HIS A 67 -11.81 21.00 0.41
CA HIS A 67 -11.33 22.25 0.99
C HIS A 67 -12.29 23.40 0.66
N SER A 68 -12.80 23.46 -0.57
CA SER A 68 -13.77 24.45 -1.04
C SER A 68 -15.09 24.46 -0.26
N ALA A 69 -15.62 23.29 0.13
CA ALA A 69 -16.90 23.18 0.81
C ALA A 69 -16.79 23.11 2.34
N MET A 70 -15.73 22.49 2.86
CA MET A 70 -15.56 22.14 4.26
C MET A 70 -14.11 22.38 4.73
N SER A 71 -13.57 23.58 4.51
CA SER A 71 -12.15 23.92 4.80
C SER A 71 -11.72 23.58 6.23
N ARG A 72 -12.55 23.87 7.25
CA ARG A 72 -12.20 23.58 8.65
C ARG A 72 -12.08 22.08 8.90
N GLU A 73 -13.04 21.29 8.43
CA GLU A 73 -13.03 19.83 8.57
C GLU A 73 -11.91 19.20 7.74
N PHE A 74 -11.65 19.75 6.55
CA PHE A 74 -10.56 19.35 5.67
C PHE A 74 -9.21 19.51 6.38
N ASP A 75 -8.92 20.70 6.92
CA ASP A 75 -7.65 20.99 7.58
C ASP A 75 -7.45 20.12 8.82
N GLN A 76 -8.50 19.98 9.64
CA GLN A 76 -8.44 19.18 10.86
C GLN A 76 -8.23 17.69 10.57
N LEU A 77 -8.92 17.13 9.57
CA LEU A 77 -8.67 15.74 9.19
C LEU A 77 -7.32 15.53 8.53
N ARG A 78 -6.87 16.48 7.70
CA ARG A 78 -5.55 16.42 7.09
C ARG A 78 -4.45 16.43 8.14
N LEU A 79 -4.58 17.26 9.18
CA LEU A 79 -3.68 17.27 10.34
C LEU A 79 -3.78 15.98 11.16
N PHE A 80 -5.00 15.47 11.40
CA PHE A 80 -5.24 14.28 12.19
C PHE A 80 -4.67 13.00 11.55
N LEU A 81 -4.92 12.82 10.24
CA LEU A 81 -4.53 11.64 9.47
C LEU A 81 -3.15 11.78 8.81
N GLY A 82 -2.61 13.00 8.72
CA GLY A 82 -1.37 13.26 8.00
C GLY A 82 -0.15 12.48 8.52
N PRO A 83 0.97 12.49 7.78
CA PRO A 83 2.19 11.76 8.11
C PRO A 83 2.79 12.07 9.50
N SER A 84 2.51 13.28 10.02
CA SER A 84 2.92 13.73 11.37
C SER A 84 1.73 13.84 12.33
N GLY A 85 0.56 13.32 11.94
CA GLY A 85 -0.67 13.41 12.72
C GLY A 85 -0.69 12.46 13.93
N PRO A 86 -1.60 12.70 14.90
CA PRO A 86 -1.74 11.89 16.11
C PRO A 86 -2.01 10.41 15.82
N LEU A 87 -2.81 10.10 14.79
CA LEU A 87 -3.12 8.71 14.45
C LEU A 87 -1.86 7.97 13.98
N LEU A 88 -1.11 8.55 13.05
CA LEU A 88 0.10 7.91 12.53
C LEU A 88 1.24 7.89 13.57
N SER A 89 1.29 8.88 14.47
CA SER A 89 2.20 8.87 15.63
C SER A 89 1.99 7.63 16.52
N LEU A 90 0.72 7.30 16.83
CA LEU A 90 0.41 6.06 17.54
C LEU A 90 0.79 4.82 16.71
N THR A 91 0.49 4.84 15.42
CA THR A 91 0.84 3.76 14.50
C THR A 91 2.34 3.45 14.49
N TYR A 92 3.20 4.48 14.41
CA TYR A 92 4.66 4.28 14.48
C TYR A 92 5.12 3.74 15.82
N ARG A 93 4.53 4.22 16.91
CA ARG A 93 4.84 3.72 18.26
C ARG A 93 4.56 2.23 18.38
N LEU A 94 3.43 1.78 17.85
CA LEU A 94 3.00 0.38 17.86
C LEU A 94 3.72 -0.49 16.83
N ALA A 95 4.16 0.08 15.71
CA ALA A 95 4.88 -0.66 14.67
C ALA A 95 6.26 -1.17 15.14
N ASN A 96 6.81 -0.58 16.20
CA ASN A 96 8.07 -1.02 16.80
C ASN A 96 7.91 -2.23 17.74
N ASP A 97 6.68 -2.65 18.07
CA ASP A 97 6.42 -3.87 18.85
C ASP A 97 6.32 -5.09 17.92
N PRO A 98 7.30 -6.01 17.94
CA PRO A 98 7.34 -7.15 17.03
C PRO A 98 6.31 -8.24 17.34
N PHE A 99 5.68 -8.21 18.52
CA PHE A 99 4.68 -9.20 18.93
C PHE A 99 3.25 -8.72 18.67
N LEU A 100 3.07 -7.41 18.51
CA LEU A 100 1.76 -6.83 18.25
C LEU A 100 1.41 -6.92 16.76
N MET A 101 0.43 -7.77 16.46
CA MET A 101 -0.08 -7.95 15.10
C MET A 101 -1.58 -7.65 15.03
N PHE A 102 -1.99 -7.11 13.89
CA PHE A 102 -3.37 -6.80 13.57
C PHE A 102 -3.87 -7.73 12.47
N GLU A 103 -5.03 -8.32 12.69
CA GLU A 103 -5.71 -9.12 11.68
C GLU A 103 -6.29 -8.24 10.57
N PHE A 104 -6.12 -8.68 9.33
CA PHE A 104 -6.70 -8.08 8.14
C PHE A 104 -7.36 -9.17 7.27
N PRO A 105 -8.63 -9.02 6.88
CA PRO A 105 -9.35 -10.08 6.15
C PRO A 105 -8.74 -10.39 4.78
N VAL A 106 -8.53 -11.68 4.49
CA VAL A 106 -8.05 -12.16 3.17
C VAL A 106 -9.03 -11.79 2.05
N ILE A 107 -10.33 -11.71 2.36
CA ILE A 107 -11.36 -11.32 1.39
C ILE A 107 -11.21 -9.89 0.86
N TRP A 108 -10.48 -9.01 1.56
CA TRP A 108 -10.21 -7.63 1.15
C TRP A 108 -8.95 -7.50 0.26
N LEU A 109 -8.21 -8.59 0.06
CA LEU A 109 -7.02 -8.61 -0.79
C LEU A 109 -7.39 -8.74 -2.28
N PRO A 110 -6.49 -8.37 -3.20
CA PRO A 110 -6.65 -8.63 -4.63
C PRO A 110 -7.00 -10.09 -4.92
N VAL A 111 -7.85 -10.32 -5.93
CA VAL A 111 -8.36 -11.66 -6.29
C VAL A 111 -7.24 -12.68 -6.47
N LYS A 112 -6.16 -12.30 -7.16
CA LYS A 112 -5.01 -13.17 -7.36
C LYS A 112 -4.35 -13.54 -6.04
N SER A 113 -4.06 -12.56 -5.19
CA SER A 113 -3.38 -12.78 -3.91
C SER A 113 -4.23 -13.63 -2.97
N ARG A 114 -5.56 -13.43 -2.97
CA ARG A 114 -6.50 -14.29 -2.27
C ARG A 114 -6.43 -15.74 -2.79
N ALA A 115 -6.48 -15.95 -4.11
CA ALA A 115 -6.40 -17.28 -4.69
C ALA A 115 -5.07 -17.99 -4.37
N ASP A 116 -3.93 -17.30 -4.51
CA ASP A 116 -2.61 -17.85 -4.18
C ASP A 116 -2.52 -18.23 -2.68
N ILE A 117 -3.14 -17.45 -1.79
CA ILE A 117 -3.22 -17.72 -0.34
C ILE A 117 -4.13 -18.93 -0.06
N GLU A 118 -5.30 -19.03 -0.71
CA GLU A 118 -6.25 -20.13 -0.57
C GLU A 118 -5.71 -21.47 -1.11
N GLU A 119 -4.89 -21.42 -2.16
CA GLU A 119 -4.18 -22.58 -2.73
C GLU A 119 -2.97 -23.01 -1.87
N GLY A 120 -2.59 -22.21 -0.86
CA GLY A 120 -1.46 -22.51 0.03
C GLY A 120 -0.10 -22.17 -0.59
N THR A 121 -0.07 -21.36 -1.65
CA THR A 121 1.15 -20.85 -2.30
C THR A 121 1.24 -19.33 -2.20
N PRO A 122 1.16 -18.73 -0.99
CA PRO A 122 1.13 -17.29 -0.83
C PRO A 122 2.38 -16.66 -1.45
N GLY A 123 2.20 -15.56 -2.18
CA GLY A 123 3.30 -14.79 -2.72
C GLY A 123 4.27 -14.33 -1.62
N MET A 124 5.51 -14.03 -2.00
CA MET A 124 6.58 -13.66 -1.07
C MET A 124 6.22 -12.51 -0.11
N PHE A 125 5.34 -11.59 -0.54
CA PHE A 125 4.86 -10.50 0.30
C PHE A 125 3.98 -10.97 1.48
N TYR A 126 3.29 -12.10 1.35
CA TYR A 126 2.35 -12.64 2.34
C TYR A 126 2.83 -13.88 3.09
N VAL A 127 3.91 -14.55 2.64
CA VAL A 127 4.35 -15.84 3.20
C VAL A 127 4.55 -15.82 4.72
N ASN A 128 5.02 -14.70 5.28
CA ASN A 128 5.23 -14.53 6.72
C ASN A 128 4.05 -13.87 7.45
N LYS A 129 2.98 -13.54 6.72
CA LYS A 129 1.79 -12.83 7.22
C LYS A 129 0.58 -13.75 7.32
N VAL A 130 0.58 -14.85 6.58
CA VAL A 130 -0.49 -15.85 6.61
C VAL A 130 -0.27 -16.80 7.80
N GLN A 131 -1.28 -16.95 8.65
CA GLN A 131 -1.30 -18.02 9.64
C GLN A 131 -1.81 -19.31 8.99
N ASN A 132 -1.20 -20.46 9.30
CA ASN A 132 -1.69 -21.75 8.84
C ASN A 132 -2.78 -22.26 9.82
N PRO A 133 -4.08 -22.28 9.45
CA PRO A 133 -5.16 -22.67 10.34
C PRO A 133 -5.27 -24.20 10.55
N GLY A 134 -4.33 -24.98 9.99
CA GLY A 134 -4.31 -26.45 10.06
C GLY A 134 -4.75 -27.11 8.74
N PRO A 135 -4.65 -28.44 8.65
CA PRO A 135 -4.94 -29.16 7.41
C PRO A 135 -6.39 -28.96 6.96
N GLY A 136 -6.57 -28.58 5.69
CA GLY A 136 -7.88 -28.46 5.04
C GLY A 136 -8.65 -27.15 5.31
N LYS A 137 -8.07 -26.19 6.04
CA LYS A 137 -8.67 -24.86 6.23
C LYS A 137 -7.89 -23.79 5.47
N ALA A 138 -8.60 -22.94 4.74
CA ALA A 138 -8.02 -21.75 4.14
C ALA A 138 -7.87 -20.65 5.21
N PRO A 139 -6.78 -19.89 5.20
CA PRO A 139 -6.59 -18.75 6.10
C PRO A 139 -7.62 -17.65 5.81
N THR A 140 -8.25 -17.13 6.87
CA THR A 140 -9.27 -16.06 6.75
C THR A 140 -8.69 -14.66 6.92
N ASN A 141 -7.56 -14.54 7.62
CA ASN A 141 -6.89 -13.28 7.94
C ASN A 141 -5.39 -13.38 7.67
N ILE A 142 -4.79 -12.25 7.30
CA ILE A 142 -3.35 -12.02 7.37
C ILE A 142 -3.02 -11.20 8.62
N LEU A 143 -1.81 -11.36 9.13
CA LEU A 143 -1.27 -10.57 10.24
C LEU A 143 -0.38 -9.46 9.73
N LEU A 144 -0.65 -8.24 10.17
CA LEU A 144 0.05 -7.03 9.78
C LEU A 144 0.60 -6.32 11.02
N ASN A 145 1.76 -5.68 10.91
CA ASN A 145 2.17 -4.72 11.94
C ASN A 145 1.27 -3.47 11.90
N ALA A 146 1.37 -2.59 12.91
CA ALA A 146 0.50 -1.41 13.02
C ALA A 146 0.54 -0.49 11.78
N PHE A 147 1.73 -0.27 11.20
CA PHE A 147 1.88 0.58 10.02
C PHE A 147 1.27 -0.05 8.77
N GLU A 148 1.56 -1.34 8.55
CA GLU A 148 0.93 -2.09 7.48
C GLU A 148 -0.59 -2.07 7.63
N PHE A 149 -1.11 -2.35 8.83
CA PHE A 149 -2.54 -2.32 9.11
C PHE A 149 -3.18 -0.99 8.70
N TYR A 150 -2.56 0.14 9.06
CA TYR A 150 -3.04 1.46 8.67
C TYR A 150 -3.03 1.66 7.14
N ILE A 151 -1.91 1.37 6.47
CA ILE A 151 -1.76 1.59 5.02
C ILE A 151 -2.66 0.64 4.20
N PHE A 152 -2.87 -0.59 4.66
CA PHE A 152 -3.83 -1.50 4.05
C PHE A 152 -5.26 -0.98 4.16
N HIS A 153 -5.67 -0.40 5.30
CA HIS A 153 -6.99 0.23 5.42
C HIS A 153 -7.10 1.48 4.55
N PHE A 154 -6.06 2.32 4.52
CA PHE A 154 -6.00 3.50 3.67
C PHE A 154 -6.18 3.14 2.19
N THR A 155 -5.46 2.12 1.70
CA THR A 155 -5.56 1.69 0.30
C THR A 155 -6.84 0.94 -0.01
N HIS A 156 -7.29 0.05 0.89
CA HIS A 156 -8.53 -0.71 0.75
C HIS A 156 -9.74 0.22 0.72
N PHE A 157 -9.75 1.29 1.53
CA PHE A 157 -10.82 2.27 1.56
C PHE A 157 -11.22 2.74 0.17
N LEU A 158 -10.25 3.02 -0.71
CA LEU A 158 -10.49 3.51 -2.07
C LEU A 158 -11.21 2.48 -2.96
N ILE A 159 -10.84 1.21 -2.86
CA ILE A 159 -11.32 0.13 -3.75
C ILE A 159 -12.57 -0.59 -3.21
N SER A 160 -12.82 -0.55 -1.90
CA SER A 160 -13.93 -1.24 -1.23
C SER A 160 -15.31 -0.60 -1.47
N GLY A 161 -15.34 0.63 -1.99
CA GLY A 161 -16.56 1.38 -2.29
C GLY A 161 -17.30 0.86 -3.53
N GLY A 162 -17.75 -0.39 -3.48
CA GLY A 162 -18.51 -1.03 -4.55
C GLY A 162 -19.66 -0.15 -5.05
N SER A 163 -19.74 0.02 -6.36
CA SER A 163 -20.87 0.58 -7.11
C SER A 163 -21.45 1.92 -6.62
N GLN A 164 -21.14 2.98 -7.37
CA GLN A 164 -22.09 4.07 -7.73
C GLN A 164 -22.70 4.97 -6.63
N ARG A 165 -22.47 4.76 -5.33
CA ARG A 165 -23.11 5.64 -4.33
C ARG A 165 -22.38 6.96 -4.08
N TRP A 166 -21.06 6.99 -4.22
CA TRP A 166 -20.26 8.21 -4.03
C TRP A 166 -19.03 8.18 -4.96
N SER A 167 -19.14 8.79 -6.15
CA SER A 167 -17.98 9.13 -6.97
C SER A 167 -17.23 10.27 -6.28
N LEU A 168 -15.91 10.18 -6.17
CA LEU A 168 -15.14 11.38 -5.87
C LEU A 168 -15.22 12.30 -7.10
N SER A 169 -15.99 13.37 -7.02
CA SER A 169 -16.12 14.36 -8.09
C SER A 169 -14.95 15.35 -8.10
N TRP A 170 -13.75 14.96 -7.66
CA TRP A 170 -12.62 15.88 -7.63
C TRP A 170 -11.94 16.00 -9.00
N THR A 171 -11.74 17.23 -9.41
CA THR A 171 -10.97 17.61 -10.60
C THR A 171 -9.52 17.93 -10.26
N THR A 172 -9.27 18.37 -9.02
CA THR A 172 -7.97 18.84 -8.52
C THR A 172 -7.64 18.11 -7.22
N ALA A 173 -6.44 17.51 -7.14
CA ALA A 173 -6.02 16.72 -5.98
C ALA A 173 -6.03 17.56 -4.68
N GLY A 174 -5.60 18.82 -4.74
CA GLY A 174 -5.52 19.71 -3.58
C GLY A 174 -6.87 20.17 -3.01
N ASP A 175 -7.99 20.00 -3.74
CA ASP A 175 -9.31 20.34 -3.20
C ASP A 175 -9.95 19.16 -2.46
N ALA A 176 -9.61 17.91 -2.79
CA ALA A 176 -10.20 16.74 -2.13
C ALA A 176 -9.28 16.15 -1.06
N LEU A 177 -9.87 15.76 0.06
CA LEU A 177 -9.11 15.33 1.23
C LEU A 177 -8.27 14.07 0.97
N TYR A 178 -8.88 13.00 0.44
CA TYR A 178 -8.17 11.74 0.25
C TYR A 178 -6.97 11.86 -0.72
N PRO A 179 -7.09 12.50 -1.90
CA PRO A 179 -5.92 12.77 -2.76
C PRO A 179 -4.87 13.67 -2.11
N SER A 180 -5.29 14.69 -1.33
CA SER A 180 -4.35 15.55 -0.60
C SER A 180 -3.54 14.76 0.45
N LEU A 181 -4.20 13.85 1.18
CA LEU A 181 -3.52 12.94 2.11
C LEU A 181 -2.56 11.99 1.39
N LEU A 182 -2.96 11.44 0.24
CA LEU A 182 -2.06 10.62 -0.57
C LEU A 182 -0.83 11.41 -0.99
N GLU A 183 -1.00 12.65 -1.43
CA GLU A 183 0.11 13.53 -1.78
C GLU A 183 1.04 13.77 -0.57
N ASP A 184 0.49 14.06 0.62
CA ASP A 184 1.30 14.23 1.85
C ASP A 184 2.10 12.97 2.18
N TYR A 185 1.52 11.79 2.02
CA TYR A 185 2.23 10.52 2.21
C TYR A 185 3.32 10.31 1.17
N LEU A 186 3.02 10.51 -0.11
CA LEU A 186 4.01 10.36 -1.18
C LEU A 186 5.18 11.34 -0.99
N GLN A 187 4.91 12.58 -0.58
CA GLN A 187 5.94 13.56 -0.27
C GLN A 187 6.79 13.17 0.92
N THR A 188 6.17 12.67 1.99
CA THR A 188 6.89 12.32 3.23
C THR A 188 7.72 11.04 3.07
N PHE A 189 7.15 10.01 2.43
CA PHE A 189 7.77 8.70 2.33
C PHE A 189 8.59 8.50 1.06
N LEU A 190 8.30 9.24 -0.01
CA LEU A 190 9.05 9.23 -1.27
C LEU A 190 9.48 10.67 -1.63
N PRO A 191 10.29 11.32 -0.77
CA PRO A 191 10.76 12.68 -0.98
C PRO A 191 11.49 12.84 -2.31
N CYS A 192 11.02 13.83 -3.07
CA CYS A 192 11.57 14.22 -4.37
C CYS A 192 12.56 15.38 -4.25
N ASP A 193 12.67 16.01 -3.08
CA ASP A 193 13.64 17.03 -2.74
C ASP A 193 14.91 16.40 -2.13
N SER A 194 16.04 17.06 -2.35
CA SER A 194 17.36 16.64 -1.88
C SER A 194 17.63 16.96 -0.40
N SER A 195 16.63 17.46 0.33
CA SER A 195 16.75 17.99 1.70
C SER A 195 16.55 16.96 2.81
N ILE A 196 16.91 15.70 2.59
CA ILE A 196 16.90 14.69 3.67
C ILE A 196 18.29 14.68 4.31
N PRO A 197 18.44 15.02 5.61
CA PRO A 197 19.70 14.84 6.32
C PRO A 197 20.08 13.35 6.39
N PRO A 198 21.37 13.01 6.46
CA PRO A 198 21.80 11.62 6.62
C PRO A 198 21.20 11.01 7.89
N GLY A 199 20.37 10.00 7.74
CA GLY A 199 19.81 9.23 8.85
C GLY A 199 20.85 8.29 9.46
N PRO A 200 20.76 7.96 10.76
CA PRO A 200 21.62 6.97 11.39
C PRO A 200 21.40 5.55 10.82
N PRO A 201 22.39 4.64 10.93
CA PRO A 201 22.30 3.30 10.37
C PRO A 201 21.33 2.39 11.14
N SER A 202 20.28 1.92 10.44
CA SER A 202 19.41 0.73 10.65
C SER A 202 18.63 0.53 11.98
N PRO A 203 17.35 0.07 11.91
CA PRO A 203 16.52 -0.31 13.08
C PRO A 203 16.71 -1.82 13.46
N PRO A 204 16.09 -2.32 14.56
CA PRO A 204 16.50 -3.56 15.22
C PRO A 204 16.09 -4.83 14.49
N VAL A 205 16.88 -5.88 14.72
CA VAL A 205 16.68 -7.26 14.28
C VAL A 205 15.26 -7.75 14.63
N SER A 206 14.57 -8.31 13.64
CA SER A 206 13.30 -9.02 13.84
C SER A 206 13.51 -10.27 14.72
N PRO A 207 12.71 -10.51 15.77
CA PRO A 207 12.84 -11.70 16.60
C PRO A 207 12.11 -12.86 15.91
N ARG A 208 12.80 -13.55 15.01
CA ARG A 208 12.56 -14.98 14.79
C ARG A 208 13.85 -15.65 14.32
N GLY A 209 14.54 -16.24 15.28
CA GLY A 209 15.59 -17.21 15.00
C GLY A 209 15.00 -18.55 14.52
N VAL A 210 15.82 -19.21 13.69
CA VAL A 210 15.96 -20.68 13.53
C VAL A 210 14.99 -21.36 12.54
N LEU A 211 15.39 -21.53 11.27
CA LEU A 211 16.14 -22.68 10.72
C LEU A 211 16.58 -22.38 9.28
N SER A 212 17.85 -22.65 8.96
CA SER A 212 18.43 -22.54 7.61
C SER A 212 17.80 -23.57 6.65
N PRO A 213 17.52 -23.24 5.37
CA PRO A 213 17.30 -24.27 4.37
C PRO A 213 18.65 -24.82 3.90
N VAL A 214 18.80 -26.14 3.98
CA VAL A 214 19.85 -26.91 3.31
C VAL A 214 19.72 -26.71 1.79
N SER A 215 20.80 -26.29 1.13
CA SER A 215 20.86 -26.20 -0.33
C SER A 215 20.88 -27.60 -0.99
N PRO A 216 20.05 -27.88 -2.01
CA PRO A 216 20.35 -28.93 -2.96
C PRO A 216 21.40 -28.42 -3.95
N ARG A 217 22.49 -29.18 -4.11
CA ARG A 217 23.46 -29.01 -5.20
C ARG A 217 22.81 -29.44 -6.51
N SER A 218 22.71 -28.54 -7.50
CA SER A 218 22.64 -28.95 -8.91
C SER A 218 23.27 -27.87 -9.81
N SER A 219 24.34 -28.28 -10.46
CA SER A 219 25.13 -27.59 -11.48
C SER A 219 24.37 -27.46 -12.81
N GLY A 220 24.32 -26.25 -13.37
CA GLY A 220 23.87 -25.95 -14.74
C GLY A 220 23.95 -24.44 -15.04
N PRO A 221 24.35 -24.00 -16.24
CA PRO A 221 24.69 -22.60 -16.48
C PRO A 221 23.49 -21.78 -16.97
N GLY A 222 23.40 -20.55 -16.46
CA GLY A 222 22.64 -19.45 -17.08
C GLY A 222 21.18 -19.32 -16.62
N ASN A 223 20.92 -18.38 -15.71
CA ASN A 223 19.64 -17.65 -15.72
C ASN A 223 19.74 -16.33 -14.95
N ALA A 224 19.38 -15.24 -15.63
CA ALA A 224 19.45 -13.84 -15.22
C ALA A 224 18.40 -13.43 -14.15
N ASN A 225 17.99 -14.34 -13.26
CA ASN A 225 16.93 -14.12 -12.27
C ASN A 225 17.43 -13.79 -10.85
N LEU A 226 18.74 -13.66 -10.63
CA LEU A 226 19.30 -13.44 -9.29
C LEU A 226 19.16 -11.99 -8.76
N TYR A 227 18.70 -11.04 -9.57
CA TYR A 227 18.51 -9.64 -9.12
C TYR A 227 17.15 -9.38 -8.47
N LEU A 228 16.16 -10.24 -8.68
CA LEU A 228 14.85 -10.12 -8.03
C LEU A 228 14.82 -10.69 -6.62
N THR A 229 15.79 -11.53 -6.23
CA THR A 229 15.79 -12.20 -4.93
C THR A 229 16.38 -11.35 -3.79
N THR A 230 17.07 -10.24 -4.09
CA THR A 230 17.72 -9.41 -3.05
C THR A 230 16.84 -8.30 -2.49
N LEU A 231 15.68 -8.01 -3.10
CA LEU A 231 14.78 -6.92 -2.66
C LEU A 231 13.41 -7.41 -2.17
N VAL A 232 13.20 -8.73 -2.13
CA VAL A 232 11.91 -9.36 -1.79
C VAL A 232 11.84 -9.82 -0.32
N SER A 233 12.91 -9.62 0.46
CA SER A 233 12.94 -9.77 1.92
C SER A 233 13.63 -8.55 2.55
N PRO A 234 13.18 -8.02 3.71
CA PRO A 234 13.86 -6.93 4.39
C PRO A 234 15.13 -7.38 5.15
N ILE A 235 15.74 -8.51 4.78
CA ILE A 235 16.88 -9.08 5.48
C ILE A 235 17.93 -9.52 4.45
N ALA A 236 18.84 -8.61 4.14
CA ALA A 236 20.28 -8.81 3.91
C ALA A 236 20.86 -7.73 2.98
N CYS A 237 21.30 -6.60 3.54
CA CYS A 237 22.36 -5.82 2.87
C CYS A 237 23.64 -6.66 2.89
N ARG A 238 24.07 -7.14 1.72
CA ARG A 238 25.33 -7.85 1.56
C ARG A 238 26.46 -6.81 1.56
N THR A 239 27.26 -6.75 2.63
CA THR A 239 28.57 -6.09 2.59
C THR A 239 29.47 -6.83 1.62
N VAL A 240 29.71 -6.26 0.44
CA VAL A 240 30.77 -6.74 -0.46
C VAL A 240 32.10 -6.25 0.12
N ARG A 241 32.72 -7.07 0.97
CA ARG A 241 34.15 -6.96 1.25
C ARG A 241 34.91 -7.63 0.11
N THR A 242 35.63 -6.83 -0.67
CA THR A 242 36.67 -7.30 -1.60
C THR A 242 37.78 -8.02 -0.80
N PRO A 243 38.16 -9.26 -1.12
CA PRO A 243 39.34 -9.89 -0.51
C PRO A 243 40.62 -9.36 -1.19
N GLY A 244 41.45 -8.65 -0.43
CA GLY A 244 42.89 -8.52 -0.73
C GLY A 244 43.65 -9.75 -0.23
N PRO A 245 44.80 -10.13 -0.81
CA PRO A 245 45.47 -11.38 -0.45
C PRO A 245 46.47 -11.19 0.70
N HIS A 246 46.41 -12.15 1.65
CA HIS A 246 47.49 -12.73 2.47
C HIS A 246 48.31 -11.89 3.49
N GLY A 247 48.38 -12.39 4.74
CA GLY A 247 49.61 -12.29 5.57
C GLY A 247 49.47 -12.20 7.10
N TYR A 248 49.48 -13.36 7.77
CA TYR A 248 49.96 -13.68 9.15
C TYR A 248 49.26 -13.20 10.46
N PRO A 249 49.34 -14.00 11.57
CA PRO A 249 48.55 -13.83 12.80
C PRO A 249 49.35 -13.35 14.03
N GLY A 250 48.69 -12.77 15.04
CA GLY A 250 49.29 -12.49 16.35
C GLY A 250 48.38 -11.84 17.41
N LEU A 251 48.10 -12.62 18.46
CA LEU A 251 48.03 -12.32 19.91
C LEU A 251 47.16 -11.17 20.49
N GLU A 252 46.29 -11.60 21.42
CA GLU A 252 46.01 -11.07 22.78
C GLU A 252 45.48 -9.65 23.02
N GLY A 253 44.48 -9.56 23.92
CA GLY A 253 44.35 -8.42 24.84
C GLY A 253 42.96 -7.82 25.01
N SER A 254 42.24 -8.30 26.03
CA SER A 254 41.48 -7.55 27.05
C SER A 254 40.74 -6.24 26.74
N GLY A 255 39.54 -6.13 27.33
CA GLY A 255 39.16 -4.90 28.04
C GLY A 255 37.83 -4.28 27.63
N ALA A 256 36.81 -4.51 28.47
CA ALA A 256 35.59 -3.72 28.49
C ALA A 256 35.88 -2.27 28.88
N HIS A 257 35.30 -1.30 28.17
CA HIS A 257 35.06 0.05 28.70
C HIS A 257 33.67 0.54 28.29
N ALA A 258 32.85 0.71 29.32
CA ALA A 258 31.60 1.45 29.31
C ALA A 258 31.86 2.96 29.12
N SER A 259 30.98 3.65 28.40
CA SER A 259 30.77 5.11 28.44
C SER A 259 29.42 5.40 27.77
N SER A 260 28.35 5.52 28.54
CA SER A 260 27.67 6.76 28.98
C SER A 260 26.69 7.38 27.95
N PRO A 261 25.40 7.61 28.31
CA PRO A 261 24.38 8.13 27.41
C PRO A 261 24.08 9.60 27.69
N LEU A 262 24.56 10.55 26.86
CA LEU A 262 24.15 11.96 26.94
C LEU A 262 24.21 12.62 25.57
N HIS A 263 23.08 12.63 24.85
CA HIS A 263 22.54 13.76 24.06
C HIS A 263 21.39 13.24 23.16
N ALA A 264 20.19 13.11 23.74
CA ALA A 264 18.97 13.05 22.94
C ALA A 264 18.60 14.48 22.54
N SER A 265 19.11 14.94 21.40
CA SER A 265 18.61 16.16 20.77
C SER A 265 17.22 15.86 20.20
N HIS A 266 16.22 16.58 20.70
CA HIS A 266 14.89 16.68 20.11
C HIS A 266 15.02 17.09 18.63
N ASN A 267 14.75 16.17 17.72
CA ASN A 267 14.52 16.49 16.32
C ASN A 267 13.03 16.25 16.03
N PRO A 268 12.24 17.28 15.66
CA PRO A 268 10.79 17.16 15.51
C PRO A 268 10.36 16.57 14.16
N HIS A 269 11.29 16.11 13.32
CA HIS A 269 10.95 15.48 12.05
C HIS A 269 10.74 13.98 12.26
N PRO A 270 9.64 13.36 11.79
CA PRO A 270 9.52 11.91 11.80
C PRO A 270 10.74 11.35 11.08
N GLN A 271 11.55 10.56 11.80
CA GLN A 271 12.73 9.92 11.23
C GLN A 271 12.24 9.04 10.07
N LEU A 272 12.61 9.41 8.84
CA LEU A 272 12.21 8.69 7.66
C LEU A 272 12.79 7.28 7.70
N ASN A 273 11.97 6.33 8.07
CA ASN A 273 12.35 4.94 8.16
C ASN A 273 12.25 4.32 6.78
N ILE A 274 13.36 3.89 6.18
CA ILE A 274 13.42 3.28 4.83
C ILE A 274 12.34 2.21 4.63
N TRP A 275 12.12 1.39 5.67
CA TRP A 275 11.14 0.31 5.63
C TRP A 275 9.71 0.82 5.45
N THR A 276 9.36 1.99 5.99
CA THR A 276 8.01 2.59 5.83
C THR A 276 7.75 3.00 4.39
N SER A 277 8.76 3.59 3.72
CA SER A 277 8.70 3.92 2.29
C SER A 277 8.54 2.67 1.43
N GLN A 278 9.28 1.61 1.76
CA GLN A 278 9.17 0.33 1.04
C GLN A 278 7.79 -0.31 1.22
N VAL A 279 7.28 -0.36 2.46
CA VAL A 279 5.96 -0.92 2.77
C VAL A 279 4.86 -0.11 2.09
N LEU A 280 4.92 1.22 2.13
CA LEU A 280 3.95 2.07 1.44
C LEU A 280 3.86 1.70 -0.04
N VAL A 281 4.99 1.74 -0.74
CA VAL A 281 5.04 1.42 -2.18
C VAL A 281 4.52 0.02 -2.45
N GLN A 282 4.95 -0.98 -1.67
CA GLN A 282 4.49 -2.36 -1.83
C GLN A 282 2.97 -2.48 -1.70
N VAL A 283 2.38 -1.88 -0.66
CA VAL A 283 0.93 -1.94 -0.42
C VAL A 283 0.16 -1.15 -1.48
N LEU A 284 0.64 0.03 -1.91
CA LEU A 284 0.00 0.79 -3.00
C LEU A 284 -0.08 -0.04 -4.29
N PHE A 285 1.03 -0.68 -4.69
CA PHE A 285 1.06 -1.52 -5.89
C PHE A 285 0.22 -2.79 -5.75
N GLU A 286 0.28 -3.40 -4.59
CA GLU A 286 -0.48 -4.61 -4.30
C GLU A 286 -1.99 -4.34 -4.33
N MET A 287 -2.44 -3.31 -3.62
CA MET A 287 -3.86 -3.04 -3.43
C MET A 287 -4.50 -2.27 -4.59
N TRP A 288 -3.76 -1.45 -5.33
CA TRP A 288 -4.31 -0.66 -6.44
C TRP A 288 -3.99 -1.26 -7.81
N VAL A 289 -2.73 -1.60 -8.06
CA VAL A 289 -2.28 -1.98 -9.40
C VAL A 289 -2.49 -3.46 -9.67
N ASN A 290 -2.18 -4.33 -8.71
CA ASN A 290 -2.26 -5.78 -8.87
C ASN A 290 -3.69 -6.36 -8.81
N GLN A 291 -4.71 -5.53 -8.58
CA GLN A 291 -6.14 -5.91 -8.64
C GLN A 291 -6.56 -6.43 -10.02
N CYS A 292 -5.93 -5.93 -11.08
CA CYS A 292 -6.25 -6.29 -12.46
C CYS A 292 -5.48 -7.54 -12.93
N LEU A 293 -4.70 -8.19 -12.06
CA LEU A 293 -3.98 -9.40 -12.44
C LEU A 293 -4.93 -10.60 -12.42
N PRO A 294 -4.98 -11.41 -13.49
CA PRO A 294 -5.73 -12.64 -13.46
C PRO A 294 -5.14 -13.60 -12.43
N PRO A 295 -5.98 -14.47 -11.81
CA PRO A 295 -5.47 -15.54 -10.97
C PRO A 295 -4.50 -16.41 -11.77
N SER A 296 -3.47 -16.91 -11.09
CA SER A 296 -2.55 -17.87 -11.68
C SER A 296 -3.35 -19.10 -12.14
N LYS A 297 -3.21 -19.50 -13.41
CA LYS A 297 -3.81 -20.76 -13.86
C LYS A 297 -2.96 -21.88 -13.29
N SER A 298 -3.49 -22.63 -12.32
CA SER A 298 -2.85 -23.84 -11.81
C SER A 298 -2.51 -24.78 -12.98
N PRO A 299 -1.25 -25.18 -13.19
CA PRO A 299 -0.89 -26.19 -14.18
C PRO A 299 -1.35 -27.56 -13.67
N GLY A 300 -2.62 -27.92 -13.85
CA GLY A 300 -3.10 -29.20 -13.32
C GLY A 300 -4.56 -29.55 -13.55
N ARG A 301 -5.43 -28.63 -14.02
CA ARG A 301 -6.83 -28.97 -14.30
C ARG A 301 -7.08 -28.99 -15.81
N SER A 302 -6.81 -30.15 -16.40
CA SER A 302 -7.36 -30.51 -17.71
C SER A 302 -8.88 -30.29 -17.66
N PRO A 303 -9.50 -29.61 -18.63
CA PRO A 303 -10.95 -29.59 -18.72
C PRO A 303 -11.45 -31.03 -18.90
N PRO A 304 -12.59 -31.43 -18.30
CA PRO A 304 -13.15 -32.75 -18.57
C PRO A 304 -13.40 -32.87 -20.08
N SER A 305 -12.78 -33.88 -20.68
CA SER A 305 -12.93 -34.24 -22.07
C SER A 305 -14.39 -34.56 -22.36
N SER A 306 -15.15 -33.57 -22.82
CA SER A 306 -16.40 -33.82 -23.54
C SER A 306 -16.03 -34.02 -25.01
N SER A 307 -15.94 -35.29 -25.38
CA SER A 307 -15.83 -35.75 -26.75
C SER A 307 -17.11 -35.39 -27.52
N SER A 308 -17.07 -34.37 -28.38
CA SER A 308 -17.68 -34.35 -29.72
C SER A 308 -17.65 -32.93 -30.30
N ALA A 309 -16.70 -32.68 -31.20
CA ALA A 309 -16.78 -31.58 -32.15
C ALA A 309 -16.28 -32.10 -33.51
N PRO A 310 -17.06 -31.97 -34.60
CA PRO A 310 -16.50 -32.07 -35.93
C PRO A 310 -15.83 -30.74 -36.30
N HIS A 311 -14.74 -30.87 -37.05
CA HIS A 311 -13.91 -29.80 -37.58
C HIS A 311 -14.68 -28.71 -38.34
N ASN A 312 -14.35 -27.43 -38.08
CA ASN A 312 -14.12 -26.46 -39.15
C ASN A 312 -13.38 -25.19 -38.68
N ASN A 313 -12.20 -24.98 -39.26
CA ASN A 313 -11.47 -23.76 -39.58
C ASN A 313 -11.57 -22.50 -38.68
N GLN A 314 -10.50 -22.30 -37.91
CA GLN A 314 -9.66 -21.10 -37.81
C GLN A 314 -10.14 -19.80 -38.52
N SER A 315 -10.83 -18.92 -37.76
CA SER A 315 -10.65 -17.45 -37.71
C SER A 315 -11.92 -16.77 -37.17
N THR A 316 -11.96 -16.52 -35.87
CA THR A 316 -12.95 -15.62 -35.24
C THR A 316 -12.24 -14.74 -34.21
N ALA A 317 -11.28 -13.96 -34.71
CA ALA A 317 -11.11 -12.60 -34.22
C ALA A 317 -12.15 -11.74 -34.95
N LEU A 318 -12.75 -10.78 -34.24
CA LEU A 318 -13.77 -9.83 -34.73
C LEU A 318 -15.22 -10.36 -34.75
N HIS A 319 -15.90 -10.39 -33.60
CA HIS A 319 -17.36 -10.19 -33.55
C HIS A 319 -17.86 -9.87 -32.13
N VAL A 320 -17.53 -8.67 -31.61
CA VAL A 320 -18.39 -7.98 -30.63
C VAL A 320 -18.32 -6.47 -30.88
N CYS A 321 -18.79 -6.06 -32.05
CA CYS A 321 -19.31 -4.72 -32.29
C CYS A 321 -20.65 -4.89 -33.03
N SER A 322 -21.57 -3.95 -32.80
CA SER A 322 -23.02 -4.00 -33.09
C SER A 322 -23.78 -4.74 -31.97
N VAL A 323 -24.80 -4.18 -31.33
CA VAL A 323 -25.76 -3.13 -31.72
C VAL A 323 -26.24 -2.48 -30.42
N PHE A 324 -26.21 -1.15 -30.26
CA PHE A 324 -27.19 -0.47 -29.40
C PHE A 324 -27.48 0.94 -29.94
N SER A 325 -28.71 1.13 -30.39
CA SER A 325 -29.35 2.42 -30.68
C SER A 325 -29.54 3.25 -29.41
N ASP A 326 -29.53 4.57 -29.59
CA ASP A 326 -29.45 5.67 -28.61
C ASP A 326 -30.61 5.84 -27.60
N HIS A 327 -31.41 4.81 -27.25
CA HIS A 327 -32.67 5.05 -26.49
C HIS A 327 -32.97 4.14 -25.29
N THR A 328 -32.00 3.44 -24.69
CA THR A 328 -32.25 2.64 -23.47
C THR A 328 -32.03 3.45 -22.17
N PRO A 329 -33.03 3.56 -21.27
CA PRO A 329 -32.86 4.17 -19.95
C PRO A 329 -31.79 3.48 -19.10
N LEU A 330 -31.04 4.26 -18.32
CA LEU A 330 -29.90 3.82 -17.48
C LEU A 330 -30.20 2.66 -16.52
N GLU A 331 -31.46 2.42 -16.18
CA GLU A 331 -31.88 1.37 -15.24
C GLU A 331 -31.92 -0.05 -15.84
N TYR A 332 -31.73 -0.20 -17.15
CA TYR A 332 -31.92 -1.49 -17.84
C TYR A 332 -30.72 -1.95 -18.69
N ARG A 333 -29.50 -1.47 -18.41
CA ARG A 333 -28.30 -2.08 -19.02
C ARG A 333 -28.02 -3.45 -18.38
N PRO A 334 -27.78 -4.52 -19.16
CA PRO A 334 -27.48 -5.83 -18.60
C PRO A 334 -26.20 -5.79 -17.76
N ASN A 335 -26.26 -6.28 -16.53
CA ASN A 335 -25.07 -6.60 -15.75
C ASN A 335 -24.17 -7.51 -16.60
N TRP A 336 -22.90 -7.17 -16.71
CA TRP A 336 -21.86 -7.83 -17.50
C TRP A 336 -21.46 -9.23 -16.95
N HIS A 337 -22.42 -10.00 -16.43
CA HIS A 337 -22.21 -11.37 -15.99
C HIS A 337 -21.97 -12.30 -17.18
N THR A 338 -20.75 -12.30 -17.71
CA THR A 338 -20.22 -13.40 -18.52
C THR A 338 -19.43 -14.33 -17.62
N ASN A 339 -19.97 -15.54 -17.41
CA ASN A 339 -19.36 -16.74 -16.82
C ASN A 339 -18.29 -16.53 -15.72
N GLY A 340 -18.75 -16.55 -14.45
CA GLY A 340 -17.98 -17.09 -13.31
C GLY A 340 -16.78 -16.31 -12.79
N PHE A 341 -16.34 -15.24 -13.44
CA PHE A 341 -15.32 -14.33 -12.93
C PHE A 341 -15.84 -12.89 -13.00
N GLU A 342 -16.04 -12.26 -11.84
CA GLU A 342 -16.28 -10.82 -11.78
C GLU A 342 -15.05 -10.09 -12.34
N VAL A 343 -15.15 -9.54 -13.54
CA VAL A 343 -14.11 -8.72 -14.13
C VAL A 343 -14.05 -7.41 -13.34
N PHE A 344 -13.02 -7.23 -12.52
CA PHE A 344 -12.78 -5.99 -11.80
C PHE A 344 -12.58 -4.84 -12.80
N VAL A 345 -13.43 -3.81 -12.74
CA VAL A 345 -13.24 -2.57 -13.51
C VAL A 345 -12.87 -1.45 -12.54
N PRO A 346 -11.67 -0.84 -12.66
CA PRO A 346 -11.28 0.28 -11.80
C PRO A 346 -12.30 1.43 -11.86
N SER A 347 -12.51 2.15 -10.76
CA SER A 347 -13.28 3.40 -10.77
C SER A 347 -12.44 4.55 -11.34
N SER A 348 -13.09 5.66 -11.71
CA SER A 348 -12.38 6.89 -12.13
C SER A 348 -11.40 7.36 -11.05
N ASP A 349 -11.80 7.26 -9.79
CA ASP A 349 -10.98 7.63 -8.65
C ASP A 349 -9.75 6.75 -8.50
N HIS A 350 -9.93 5.45 -8.72
CA HIS A 350 -8.84 4.50 -8.73
C HIS A 350 -7.82 4.84 -9.83
N VAL A 351 -8.27 5.11 -11.06
CA VAL A 351 -7.36 5.50 -12.15
C VAL A 351 -6.66 6.82 -11.84
N ARG A 352 -7.35 7.80 -11.24
CA ARG A 352 -6.74 9.09 -10.84
C ARG A 352 -5.63 8.92 -9.81
N VAL A 353 -5.82 8.13 -8.75
CA VAL A 353 -4.75 7.93 -7.75
C VAL A 353 -3.59 7.12 -8.32
N VAL A 354 -3.85 6.16 -9.21
CA VAL A 354 -2.78 5.42 -9.92
C VAL A 354 -2.00 6.39 -10.81
N ARG A 355 -2.67 7.34 -11.46
CA ARG A 355 -2.00 8.43 -12.18
C ARG A 355 -1.12 9.28 -11.25
N MET A 356 -1.62 9.67 -10.08
CA MET A 356 -0.84 10.41 -9.08
C MET A 356 0.41 9.63 -8.68
N LEU A 357 0.28 8.34 -8.39
CA LEU A 357 1.39 7.45 -8.05
C LEU A 357 2.41 7.37 -9.20
N ILE A 358 1.99 7.18 -10.45
CA ILE A 358 2.89 7.14 -11.62
C ILE A 358 3.68 8.44 -11.73
N LYS A 359 3.00 9.60 -11.65
CA LYS A 359 3.65 10.92 -11.73
C LYS A 359 4.69 11.08 -10.62
N HIS A 360 4.31 10.74 -9.38
CA HIS A 360 5.18 10.87 -8.22
C HIS A 360 6.39 9.95 -8.31
N LEU A 361 6.22 8.72 -8.78
CA LEU A 361 7.35 7.80 -8.98
C LEU A 361 8.33 8.33 -10.02
N HIS A 362 7.86 8.95 -11.10
CA HIS A 362 8.76 9.59 -12.06
C HIS A 362 9.55 10.76 -11.45
N PHE A 363 8.88 11.63 -10.69
CA PHE A 363 9.59 12.69 -9.95
C PHE A 363 10.62 12.11 -8.97
N PHE A 364 10.23 11.09 -8.21
CA PHE A 364 11.08 10.43 -7.24
C PHE A 364 12.29 9.77 -7.89
N THR A 365 12.11 9.06 -9.02
CA THR A 365 13.23 8.44 -9.75
C THR A 365 14.16 9.48 -10.38
N ASN A 366 13.59 10.58 -10.88
CA ASN A 366 14.35 11.65 -11.53
C ASN A 366 15.05 12.59 -10.54
N SER A 367 14.70 12.55 -9.25
CA SER A 367 15.32 13.37 -8.20
C SER A 367 16.66 12.86 -7.69
N ALA A 368 17.18 11.76 -8.23
CA ALA A 368 18.43 11.10 -7.83
C ALA A 368 19.73 11.94 -8.01
N LYS A 369 19.60 13.26 -8.18
CA LYS A 369 20.70 14.21 -8.44
C LYS A 369 21.40 14.68 -7.15
N SER A 370 21.06 14.16 -5.97
CA SER A 370 21.67 14.62 -4.71
C SER A 370 23.14 14.22 -4.63
N ALA A 371 24.00 15.19 -4.30
CA ALA A 371 25.42 14.96 -4.05
C ALA A 371 25.69 14.14 -2.78
N GLN A 372 24.68 14.03 -1.90
CA GLN A 372 24.75 13.25 -0.67
C GLN A 372 23.97 11.93 -0.82
N PRO A 373 24.50 10.81 -0.30
CA PRO A 373 23.83 9.51 -0.34
C PRO A 373 22.58 9.55 0.55
N SER A 374 21.43 9.21 -0.05
CA SER A 374 20.14 9.10 0.65
C SER A 374 19.88 7.65 1.02
N PRO A 375 19.31 7.37 2.21
CA PRO A 375 18.88 6.02 2.58
C PRO A 375 17.87 5.38 1.62
N LEU A 376 17.21 6.20 0.78
CA LEU A 376 16.24 5.75 -0.22
C LEU A 376 16.84 5.56 -1.62
N ASP A 377 18.14 5.73 -1.83
CA ASP A 377 18.74 5.68 -3.18
C ASP A 377 18.53 4.34 -3.89
N ASP A 378 18.61 3.22 -3.17
CA ASP A 378 18.37 1.89 -3.75
C ASP A 378 16.91 1.72 -4.17
N LEU A 379 15.97 2.19 -3.34
CA LEU A 379 14.55 2.20 -3.69
C LEU A 379 14.32 3.10 -4.90
N ARG A 380 14.88 4.31 -4.90
CA ARG A 380 14.78 5.31 -5.96
C ARG A 380 15.24 4.78 -7.31
N LYS A 381 16.37 4.08 -7.35
CA LYS A 381 16.92 3.49 -8.59
C LYS A 381 16.08 2.33 -9.12
N ASN A 382 15.47 1.54 -8.23
CA ASN A 382 14.85 0.27 -8.62
C ASN A 382 13.32 0.31 -8.71
N VAL A 383 12.64 1.27 -8.05
CA VAL A 383 11.17 1.27 -7.91
C VAL A 383 10.45 1.23 -9.24
N TRP A 384 10.90 1.99 -10.23
CA TRP A 384 10.28 1.96 -11.56
C TRP A 384 10.42 0.58 -12.22
N THR A 385 11.64 0.03 -12.22
CA THR A 385 11.93 -1.28 -12.81
C THR A 385 11.12 -2.40 -12.16
N MET A 386 10.93 -2.34 -10.84
CA MET A 386 10.15 -3.32 -10.09
C MET A 386 8.69 -3.35 -10.51
N TYR A 387 8.07 -2.19 -10.74
CA TYR A 387 6.61 -2.11 -10.90
C TYR A 387 6.10 -1.74 -12.30
N ARG A 388 6.99 -1.41 -13.26
CA ARG A 388 6.61 -1.08 -14.65
C ARG A 388 5.68 -2.12 -15.29
N LYS A 389 5.93 -3.42 -15.04
CA LYS A 389 5.16 -4.51 -15.64
C LYS A 389 3.74 -4.56 -15.08
N SER A 390 3.58 -4.43 -13.76
CA SER A 390 2.27 -4.36 -13.11
C SER A 390 1.48 -3.14 -13.59
N LEU A 391 2.13 -1.97 -13.69
CA LEU A 391 1.50 -0.75 -14.23
C LEU A 391 1.02 -0.94 -15.67
N PHE A 392 1.84 -1.55 -16.52
CA PHE A 392 1.45 -1.85 -17.89
C PHE A 392 0.25 -2.81 -17.94
N GLN A 393 0.23 -3.84 -17.09
CA GLN A 393 -0.90 -4.77 -17.01
C GLN A 393 -2.18 -4.09 -16.53
N PHE A 394 -2.09 -3.21 -15.54
CA PHE A 394 -3.21 -2.38 -15.10
C PHE A 394 -3.74 -1.49 -16.24
N LEU A 395 -2.85 -0.81 -16.97
CA LEU A 395 -3.23 0.05 -18.09
C LEU A 395 -3.86 -0.77 -19.22
N HIS A 396 -3.25 -1.88 -19.61
CA HIS A 396 -3.77 -2.79 -20.64
C HIS A 396 -5.15 -3.32 -20.28
N HIS A 397 -5.35 -3.76 -19.03
CA HIS A 397 -6.66 -4.16 -18.51
C HIS A 397 -7.67 -3.02 -18.62
N THR A 398 -7.29 -1.83 -18.16
CA THR A 398 -8.16 -0.64 -18.22
C THR A 398 -8.54 -0.29 -19.66
N PHE A 399 -7.60 -0.32 -20.61
CA PHE A 399 -7.88 -0.07 -22.02
C PHE A 399 -8.89 -1.05 -22.63
N ASN A 400 -8.88 -2.32 -22.22
CA ASN A 400 -9.79 -3.33 -22.76
C ASN A 400 -11.20 -3.28 -22.15
N HIS A 401 -11.35 -2.70 -20.95
CA HIS A 401 -12.60 -2.77 -20.19
C HIS A 401 -13.24 -1.41 -19.89
N TRP A 402 -12.54 -0.29 -20.15
CA TRP A 402 -13.08 1.04 -19.89
C TRP A 402 -14.14 1.45 -20.93
N PRO A 403 -15.22 2.15 -20.54
CA PRO A 403 -16.19 2.71 -21.48
C PRO A 403 -15.55 3.68 -22.49
N LEU A 404 -15.91 3.60 -23.76
CA LEU A 404 -15.44 4.51 -24.82
C LEU A 404 -16.19 5.86 -24.83
N ASP A 405 -16.49 6.41 -23.65
CA ASP A 405 -17.12 7.71 -23.48
C ASP A 405 -16.08 8.80 -23.14
N SER A 406 -16.53 10.01 -22.78
CA SER A 406 -15.64 11.12 -22.42
C SER A 406 -14.71 10.81 -21.23
N SER A 407 -15.07 9.85 -20.36
CA SER A 407 -14.24 9.45 -19.23
C SER A 407 -12.99 8.68 -19.67
N PHE A 408 -12.96 8.09 -20.87
CA PHE A 408 -11.79 7.41 -21.43
C PHE A 408 -10.55 8.31 -21.52
N ARG A 409 -10.77 9.64 -21.62
CA ARG A 409 -9.69 10.62 -21.53
C ARG A 409 -8.82 10.42 -20.28
N LEU A 410 -9.42 10.02 -19.16
CA LEU A 410 -8.68 9.76 -17.92
C LEU A 410 -7.68 8.59 -18.07
N VAL A 411 -8.08 7.53 -18.76
CA VAL A 411 -7.21 6.37 -19.04
C VAL A 411 -6.06 6.77 -19.96
N LEU A 412 -6.35 7.52 -21.03
CA LEU A 412 -5.34 8.05 -21.95
C LEU A 412 -4.32 8.94 -21.24
N GLU A 413 -4.80 9.87 -20.42
CA GLU A 413 -3.96 10.79 -19.65
C GLU A 413 -3.08 10.04 -18.62
N THR A 414 -3.58 8.92 -18.08
CA THR A 414 -2.82 8.03 -17.21
C THR A 414 -1.75 7.27 -17.98
N TRP A 415 -2.07 6.76 -19.17
CA TRP A 415 -1.11 6.15 -20.08
C TRP A 415 -0.01 7.12 -20.52
N LEU A 416 -0.37 8.35 -20.88
CA LEU A 416 0.61 9.41 -21.19
C LEU A 416 1.52 9.69 -20.00
N SER A 417 0.98 9.68 -18.78
CA SER A 417 1.80 9.83 -17.57
C SER A 417 2.77 8.66 -17.39
N TYR A 418 2.38 7.44 -17.78
CA TYR A 418 3.25 6.25 -17.71
C TYR A 418 4.40 6.31 -18.71
N ILE A 419 4.16 6.69 -19.97
CA ILE A 419 5.19 6.64 -21.03
C ILE A 419 6.07 7.90 -21.14
N GLN A 420 5.74 8.99 -20.45
CA GLN A 420 6.44 10.29 -20.58
C GLN A 420 7.21 10.70 -19.29
N PRO A 421 8.23 9.94 -18.85
CA PRO A 421 8.98 10.26 -17.62
C PRO A 421 9.67 11.63 -17.67
N TRP A 422 10.07 12.11 -18.85
CA TRP A 422 10.74 13.40 -19.03
C TRP A 422 9.87 14.63 -18.71
N ARG A 423 8.55 14.44 -18.52
CA ARG A 423 7.66 15.52 -18.08
C ARG A 423 7.74 15.78 -16.57
N TYR A 424 8.39 14.91 -15.82
CA TYR A 424 8.40 14.91 -14.35
C TYR A 424 9.83 15.05 -13.82
N THR A 425 10.50 16.13 -14.22
CA THR A 425 11.90 16.42 -13.86
C THR A 425 12.04 17.52 -12.82
N ASP A 426 11.13 18.50 -12.85
CA ASP A 426 11.17 19.67 -11.98
C ASP A 426 10.05 19.54 -10.96
N TYR A 427 10.42 19.07 -9.77
CA TYR A 427 9.50 18.99 -8.66
C TYR A 427 9.24 20.40 -8.12
N SER A 428 8.18 21.04 -8.62
CA SER A 428 7.60 22.20 -7.95
C SER A 428 6.52 21.67 -7.01
N PRO A 429 6.73 21.70 -5.67
CA PRO A 429 5.59 21.54 -4.79
C PRO A 429 4.60 22.63 -5.18
N ILE A 430 3.39 22.23 -5.61
CA ILE A 430 2.33 23.19 -5.91
C ILE A 430 2.24 24.10 -4.69
N SER A 431 2.44 25.40 -4.90
CA SER A 431 2.38 26.41 -3.84
C SER A 431 1.10 26.17 -3.04
N ARG A 432 1.28 25.87 -1.75
CA ARG A 432 0.20 25.58 -0.81
C ARG A 432 -0.85 26.69 -0.78
#